data_AF-H6NBH6-F1
#
_entry.id   AF-H6NBH6-F1
#
_cell.length_a   1.000
_cell.length_b   1.000
_cell.length_c   1.000
_cell.angle_alpha   90.00
_cell.angle_beta   90.00
_cell.angle_gamma   90.00
#
_symmetry.space_group_name_H-M   'P 1'
#
loop_
_entity.id
_entity.type
_entity.pdbx_description
1 polymer ?
#
loop_
_entity_poly.entity_id
_entity_poly.type
_entity_poly.pdbx_seq_one_letter_code
_entity_poly.pdbx_strand_id
1 'polypeptide(L)'
;MTTNRPLRIERVISNNVLMVLEPQSGKEYVLMGKGLGFTTKGSAAIDSGDPRIEKRFRLDDRDQLSEYQKLLEGIDPEVIAISEKIIESVKLQFEQPVNNKVYFALPSHIQFAVYRLRGGMDIVNPFLQETQMCFPKEYEIARSAAEAISSRFGITVPEDEIGFLAFHVHSAVSDVSVGHLVKMSSLVGELVERVEESLGVRLSRDSMDYIRLVTHLRSALDRIAQGKAVPNPFMREFEKTYRREYLLASELGEIIHDGLGEKVPEDEIGYMVMHLYRLFLTYAPPQRES
;
A
#
# COMPACT_ATOMS: atom_id res chain seq x y z
N MET A 1 8.87 37.22 -14.23
CA MET A 1 7.41 37.42 -14.29
C MET A 1 6.83 36.31 -15.15
N THR A 2 6.38 35.21 -14.54
CA THR A 2 5.65 34.16 -15.24
C THR A 2 4.33 34.75 -15.73
N THR A 3 4.13 34.79 -17.04
CA THR A 3 2.90 35.34 -17.63
C THR A 3 1.78 34.34 -17.38
N ASN A 4 0.81 34.69 -16.55
CA ASN A 4 -0.46 33.97 -16.42
C ASN A 4 -1.18 34.01 -17.76
N ARG A 5 -1.54 32.84 -18.30
CA ARG A 5 -2.14 32.68 -19.63
C ARG A 5 -3.40 31.82 -19.52
N PRO A 6 -4.46 32.15 -20.28
CA PRO A 6 -5.68 31.37 -20.27
C PRO A 6 -5.48 29.99 -20.93
N LEU A 7 -5.88 28.94 -20.21
CA LEU A 7 -5.99 27.57 -20.68
C LEU A 7 -7.45 27.31 -21.06
N ARG A 8 -7.72 26.78 -22.25
CA ARG A 8 -9.08 26.48 -22.73
C ARG A 8 -9.58 25.20 -22.06
N ILE A 9 -10.79 25.19 -21.52
CA ILE A 9 -11.36 23.99 -20.90
C ILE A 9 -11.93 23.08 -21.98
N GLU A 10 -11.42 21.86 -22.11
CA GLU A 10 -11.92 20.84 -23.04
C GLU A 10 -12.99 19.97 -22.36
N ARG A 11 -12.77 19.58 -21.11
CA ARG A 11 -13.68 18.69 -20.37
C ARG A 11 -13.59 18.91 -18.87
N VAL A 12 -14.75 18.92 -18.21
CA VAL A 12 -14.87 18.84 -16.74
C VAL A 12 -15.01 17.37 -16.36
N ILE A 13 -14.04 16.83 -15.62
CA ILE A 13 -14.01 15.40 -15.25
C ILE A 13 -14.69 15.18 -13.89
N SER A 14 -14.37 16.03 -12.90
CA SER A 14 -14.94 16.00 -11.55
C SER A 14 -15.10 17.42 -11.03
N ASN A 15 -15.50 17.59 -9.76
CA ASN A 15 -15.53 18.90 -9.11
C ASN A 15 -14.12 19.52 -8.94
N ASN A 16 -13.06 18.72 -9.01
CA ASN A 16 -11.67 19.15 -8.76
C ASN A 16 -10.71 18.88 -9.94
N VAL A 17 -11.14 18.16 -10.97
CA VAL A 17 -10.31 17.78 -12.13
C VAL A 17 -10.86 18.39 -13.42
N LEU A 18 -9.98 19.09 -14.14
CA LEU A 18 -10.24 19.68 -15.45
C LEU A 18 -9.23 19.17 -16.48
N MET A 19 -9.71 18.93 -17.69
CA MET A 19 -8.87 18.80 -18.86
C MET A 19 -8.88 20.12 -19.63
N VAL A 20 -7.70 20.63 -19.95
CA VAL A 20 -7.52 21.92 -20.60
C VAL A 20 -6.50 21.86 -21.73
N LEU A 21 -6.66 22.70 -22.74
CA LEU A 21 -5.72 22.91 -23.84
C LEU A 21 -5.01 24.25 -23.66
N GLU A 22 -3.69 24.27 -23.77
CA GLU A 22 -2.89 25.49 -23.86
C GLU A 22 -2.86 25.97 -25.33
N PRO A 23 -3.55 27.07 -25.70
CA PRO A 23 -3.78 27.40 -27.11
C PRO A 23 -2.51 27.73 -27.91
N GLN A 24 -1.46 28.17 -27.23
CA GLN A 24 -0.22 28.64 -27.87
C GLN A 24 0.73 27.51 -28.23
N SER A 25 0.79 26.49 -27.37
CA SER A 25 1.63 25.31 -27.59
C SER A 25 0.85 24.16 -28.23
N GLY A 26 -0.49 24.24 -28.23
CA GLY A 26 -1.36 23.14 -28.61
C GLY A 26 -1.29 21.96 -27.63
N LYS A 27 -0.67 22.14 -26.47
CA LYS A 27 -0.46 21.08 -25.49
C LYS A 27 -1.66 20.98 -24.58
N GLU A 28 -2.09 19.76 -24.34
CA GLU A 28 -3.15 19.48 -23.41
C GLU A 28 -2.57 19.27 -22.00
N TYR A 29 -3.36 19.59 -20.99
CA TYR A 29 -3.02 19.43 -19.58
C TYR A 29 -4.21 18.90 -18.79
N VAL A 30 -3.92 18.13 -17.75
CA VAL A 30 -4.88 17.85 -16.67
C VAL A 30 -4.54 18.75 -15.49
N LEU A 31 -5.52 19.52 -15.03
CA LEU A 31 -5.42 20.37 -13.85
C LEU A 31 -6.19 19.71 -12.71
N MET A 32 -5.57 19.67 -11.53
CA MET A 32 -6.20 19.21 -10.30
C MET A 32 -6.12 20.30 -9.25
N GLY A 33 -7.22 20.48 -8.51
CA GLY A 33 -7.33 21.54 -7.55
C GLY A 33 -8.72 21.68 -6.95
N LYS A 34 -8.77 22.11 -5.69
CA LYS A 34 -10.02 22.20 -4.94
C LYS A 34 -11.02 23.16 -5.61
N GLY A 35 -12.17 22.62 -6.02
CA GLY A 35 -13.28 23.36 -6.63
C GLY A 35 -13.07 23.79 -8.08
N LEU A 36 -12.01 23.32 -8.77
CA LEU A 36 -11.73 23.73 -10.16
C LEU A 36 -12.89 23.43 -11.12
N GLY A 37 -13.40 22.20 -11.11
CA GLY A 37 -14.49 21.77 -11.98
C GLY A 37 -15.86 22.28 -11.58
N PHE A 38 -16.08 22.56 -10.28
CA PHE A 38 -17.34 23.15 -9.81
C PHE A 38 -17.50 24.60 -10.29
N THR A 39 -16.44 25.42 -10.16
CA THR A 39 -16.49 26.86 -10.44
C THR A 39 -16.42 27.20 -11.93
N THR A 40 -16.10 26.21 -12.77
CA THR A 40 -15.91 26.38 -14.21
C THR A 40 -17.05 25.81 -15.04
N LYS A 41 -18.13 25.29 -14.43
CA LYS A 41 -19.37 24.91 -15.12
C LYS A 41 -19.95 26.15 -15.83
N GLY A 42 -19.62 26.32 -17.11
CA GLY A 42 -20.02 27.46 -17.95
C GLY A 42 -18.89 28.42 -18.35
N SER A 43 -17.65 28.22 -17.89
CA SER A 43 -16.47 28.97 -18.38
C SER A 43 -15.78 28.21 -19.51
N ALA A 44 -15.34 28.92 -20.56
CA ALA A 44 -14.58 28.34 -21.66
C ALA A 44 -13.07 28.25 -21.37
N ALA A 45 -12.59 28.92 -20.31
CA ALA A 45 -11.17 28.98 -19.98
C ALA A 45 -10.91 29.15 -18.47
N ILE A 46 -9.70 28.81 -18.05
CA ILE A 46 -9.16 29.03 -16.70
C ILE A 46 -7.76 29.63 -16.80
N ASP A 47 -7.39 30.51 -15.86
CA ASP A 47 -6.02 31.06 -15.82
C ASP A 47 -5.02 29.98 -15.42
N SER A 48 -3.89 29.86 -16.15
CA SER A 48 -2.80 28.93 -15.85
C SER A 48 -2.18 29.10 -14.46
N GLY A 49 -2.31 30.28 -13.85
CA GLY A 49 -1.87 30.51 -12.46
C GLY A 49 -3.03 30.73 -11.50
N ASP A 50 -4.20 30.15 -11.80
CA ASP A 50 -5.28 30.07 -10.83
C ASP A 50 -4.74 29.39 -9.54
N PRO A 51 -4.83 30.06 -8.37
CA PRO A 51 -4.22 29.57 -7.13
C PRO A 51 -4.84 28.26 -6.63
N ARG A 52 -5.99 27.86 -7.17
CA ARG A 52 -6.62 26.58 -6.85
C ARG A 52 -5.94 25.41 -7.57
N ILE A 53 -5.16 25.65 -8.61
CA ILE A 53 -4.42 24.60 -9.33
C ILE A 53 -3.29 24.10 -8.43
N GLU A 54 -3.49 22.93 -7.83
CA GLU A 54 -2.49 22.27 -6.98
C GLU A 54 -1.50 21.45 -7.82
N LYS A 55 -1.99 20.83 -8.89
CA LYS A 55 -1.18 19.99 -9.78
C LYS A 55 -1.56 20.25 -11.23
N ARG A 56 -0.53 20.33 -12.08
CA ARG A 56 -0.64 20.43 -13.53
C ARG A 56 0.17 19.31 -14.17
N PHE A 57 -0.50 18.45 -14.93
CA PHE A 57 0.12 17.36 -15.67
C PHE A 57 0.08 17.67 -17.17
N ARG A 58 1.21 17.52 -17.87
CA ARG A 58 1.34 17.80 -19.30
C ARG A 58 1.15 16.52 -20.11
N LEU A 59 0.32 16.55 -21.16
CA LEU A 59 -0.02 15.39 -21.99
C LEU A 59 1.09 14.92 -22.97
N ASP A 60 2.29 15.51 -22.91
CA ASP A 60 3.44 15.12 -23.75
C ASP A 60 4.13 13.83 -23.28
N ASP A 61 3.87 13.35 -22.06
CA ASP A 61 4.26 11.99 -21.60
C ASP A 61 3.23 10.98 -22.14
N ARG A 62 3.32 10.73 -23.45
CA ARG A 62 2.27 10.11 -24.27
C ARG A 62 1.80 8.73 -23.79
N ASP A 63 2.65 7.94 -23.15
CA ASP A 63 2.28 6.58 -22.76
C ASP A 63 1.46 6.57 -21.46
N GLN A 64 1.90 7.28 -20.40
CA GLN A 64 1.22 7.23 -19.10
C GLN A 64 -0.09 8.03 -19.05
N LEU A 65 -0.21 9.10 -19.84
CA LEU A 65 -1.36 10.00 -19.79
C LEU A 65 -2.45 9.69 -20.84
N SER A 66 -2.10 9.08 -21.98
CA SER A 66 -3.12 8.50 -22.86
C SER A 66 -3.76 7.26 -22.23
N GLU A 67 -2.99 6.51 -21.45
CA GLU A 67 -3.49 5.44 -20.60
C GLU A 67 -4.35 6.01 -19.46
N TYR A 68 -3.98 7.16 -18.86
CA TYR A 68 -4.83 7.87 -17.88
C TYR A 68 -6.20 8.24 -18.42
N GLN A 69 -6.25 8.86 -19.60
CA GLN A 69 -7.53 9.26 -20.22
C GLN A 69 -8.39 8.03 -20.50
N LYS A 70 -7.82 6.97 -21.08
CA LYS A 70 -8.55 5.72 -21.33
C LYS A 70 -9.02 5.04 -20.04
N LEU A 71 -8.24 5.12 -18.96
CA LEU A 71 -8.59 4.55 -17.66
C LEU A 71 -9.70 5.35 -16.97
N LEU A 72 -9.66 6.68 -17.04
CA LEU A 72 -10.74 7.52 -16.54
C LEU A 72 -12.00 7.45 -17.41
N GLU A 73 -11.86 7.17 -18.70
CA GLU A 73 -12.95 6.87 -19.63
C GLU A 73 -13.63 5.55 -19.24
N GLY A 74 -14.59 5.63 -18.33
CA GLY A 74 -15.35 4.49 -17.82
C GLY A 74 -15.39 4.41 -16.30
N ILE A 75 -14.58 5.21 -15.60
CA ILE A 75 -14.68 5.36 -14.15
C ILE A 75 -15.84 6.30 -13.81
N ASP A 76 -16.68 5.85 -12.88
CA ASP A 76 -17.79 6.62 -12.33
C ASP A 76 -17.26 7.94 -11.72
N PRO A 77 -17.80 9.11 -12.08
CA PRO A 77 -17.40 10.40 -11.51
C PRO A 77 -17.44 10.42 -9.96
N GLU A 78 -18.29 9.62 -9.34
CA GLU A 78 -18.38 9.48 -7.89
C GLU A 78 -17.20 8.72 -7.30
N VAL A 79 -16.67 7.74 -8.03
CA VAL A 79 -15.43 7.04 -7.67
C VAL A 79 -14.25 8.01 -7.69
N ILE A 80 -14.19 8.88 -8.72
CA ILE A 80 -13.16 9.93 -8.80
C ILE A 80 -13.28 10.88 -7.60
N ALA A 81 -14.49 11.36 -7.30
CA ALA A 81 -14.72 12.28 -6.20
C ALA A 81 -14.36 11.68 -4.82
N ILE A 82 -14.65 10.40 -4.59
CA ILE A 82 -14.24 9.70 -3.36
C ILE A 82 -12.72 9.56 -3.31
N SER A 83 -12.09 9.15 -4.41
CA SER A 83 -10.64 9.00 -4.49
C SER A 83 -9.90 10.29 -4.15
N GLU A 84 -10.39 11.43 -4.65
CA GLU A 84 -9.85 12.75 -4.32
C GLU A 84 -9.95 13.05 -2.81
N LYS A 85 -11.08 12.76 -2.17
CA LYS A 85 -11.25 12.95 -0.72
C LYS A 85 -10.29 12.11 0.11
N ILE A 86 -10.05 10.87 -0.33
CA ILE A 86 -9.07 9.99 0.32
C ILE A 86 -7.67 10.58 0.17
N ILE A 87 -7.30 10.98 -1.04
CA ILE A 87 -5.99 11.60 -1.32
C ILE A 87 -5.80 12.90 -0.53
N GLU A 88 -6.84 13.73 -0.39
CA GLU A 88 -6.82 14.91 0.48
C GLU A 88 -6.59 14.52 1.95
N SER A 89 -7.28 13.49 2.44
CA SER A 89 -7.09 13.00 3.82
C SER A 89 -5.67 12.49 4.04
N VAL A 90 -5.08 11.82 3.05
CA VAL A 90 -3.69 11.39 3.06
C VAL A 90 -2.74 12.59 3.13
N LYS A 91 -2.92 13.60 2.26
CA LYS A 91 -2.12 14.84 2.28
C LYS A 91 -2.18 15.58 3.63
N LEU A 92 -3.31 15.48 4.35
CA LEU A 92 -3.49 16.15 5.64
C LEU A 92 -2.83 15.38 6.80
N GLN A 93 -2.79 14.06 6.74
CA GLN A 93 -2.28 13.21 7.82
C GLN A 93 -0.80 12.82 7.67
N PHE A 94 -0.26 12.93 6.47
CA PHE A 94 1.12 12.58 6.15
C PHE A 94 1.89 13.80 5.65
N GLU A 95 3.14 13.94 6.11
CA GLU A 95 4.04 15.03 5.70
C GLU A 95 4.67 14.76 4.33
N GLN A 96 4.69 13.50 3.89
CA GLN A 96 5.29 13.07 2.64
C GLN A 96 4.48 13.54 1.43
N PRO A 97 5.15 13.89 0.31
CA PRO A 97 4.45 14.17 -0.93
C PRO A 97 3.77 12.91 -1.45
N VAL A 98 2.51 13.06 -1.87
CA VAL A 98 1.74 11.96 -2.44
C VAL A 98 2.30 11.52 -3.79
N ASN A 99 2.48 10.21 -3.96
CA ASN A 99 2.91 9.57 -5.20
C ASN A 99 1.84 9.73 -6.30
N ASN A 100 2.23 10.27 -7.47
CA ASN A 100 1.28 10.54 -8.56
C ASN A 100 0.54 9.27 -9.07
N LYS A 101 1.10 8.07 -8.87
CA LYS A 101 0.45 6.81 -9.24
C LYS A 101 -0.87 6.57 -8.47
N VAL A 102 -1.06 7.18 -7.30
CA VAL A 102 -2.28 7.00 -6.51
C VAL A 102 -3.52 7.51 -7.25
N TYR A 103 -3.38 8.58 -8.05
CA TYR A 103 -4.48 9.17 -8.82
C TYR A 103 -5.03 8.24 -9.89
N PHE A 104 -4.36 7.12 -10.14
CA PHE A 104 -4.75 6.06 -11.07
C PHE A 104 -5.17 4.80 -10.33
N ALA A 105 -4.31 4.35 -9.42
CA ALA A 105 -4.48 3.07 -8.73
C ALA A 105 -5.71 3.06 -7.82
N LEU A 106 -5.95 4.17 -7.09
CA LEU A 106 -7.03 4.24 -6.12
C LEU A 106 -8.42 4.31 -6.79
N PRO A 107 -8.69 5.18 -7.80
CA PRO A 107 -9.96 5.14 -8.53
C PRO A 107 -10.23 3.78 -9.18
N SER A 108 -9.21 3.17 -9.79
CA SER A 108 -9.37 1.86 -10.44
C SER A 108 -9.75 0.77 -9.44
N HIS A 109 -9.10 0.75 -8.28
CA HIS A 109 -9.42 -0.18 -7.20
C HIS A 109 -10.84 0.03 -6.67
N ILE A 110 -11.23 1.27 -6.34
CA ILE A 110 -12.57 1.57 -5.83
C ILE A 110 -13.65 1.21 -6.87
N GLN A 111 -13.43 1.53 -8.15
CA GLN A 111 -14.36 1.18 -9.22
C GLN A 111 -14.59 -0.33 -9.30
N PHE A 112 -13.51 -1.10 -9.20
CA PHE A 112 -13.56 -2.56 -9.22
C PHE A 112 -14.16 -3.14 -7.95
N ALA A 113 -13.84 -2.59 -6.78
CA ALA A 113 -14.42 -2.97 -5.49
C ALA A 113 -15.95 -2.76 -5.50
N VAL A 114 -16.42 -1.60 -5.96
CA VAL A 114 -17.85 -1.31 -6.09
C VAL A 114 -18.52 -2.27 -7.08
N TYR A 115 -17.89 -2.54 -8.22
CA TYR A 115 -18.39 -3.52 -9.19
C TYR A 115 -18.53 -4.92 -8.57
N ARG A 116 -17.49 -5.39 -7.85
CA ARG A 116 -17.47 -6.69 -7.18
C ARG A 116 -18.55 -6.82 -6.11
N LEU A 117 -18.61 -5.85 -5.20
CA LEU A 117 -19.53 -5.86 -4.07
C LEU A 117 -20.99 -5.78 -4.54
N ARG A 118 -21.29 -5.01 -5.60
CA ARG A 118 -22.62 -5.01 -6.23
C ARG A 118 -22.98 -6.35 -6.87
N GLY A 119 -21.97 -7.05 -7.39
CA GLY A 119 -22.13 -8.39 -7.96
C GLY A 119 -22.22 -9.51 -6.92
N GLY A 120 -22.12 -9.21 -5.62
CA GLY A 120 -22.08 -10.22 -4.56
C GLY A 120 -20.82 -11.09 -4.59
N MET A 121 -19.72 -10.57 -5.15
CA MET A 121 -18.44 -11.25 -5.19
C MET A 121 -17.64 -10.94 -3.92
N ASP A 122 -17.52 -11.93 -3.04
CA ASP A 122 -16.76 -11.81 -1.80
C ASP A 122 -15.28 -11.51 -2.05
N ILE A 123 -14.64 -10.92 -1.05
CA ILE A 123 -13.20 -10.68 -1.00
C ILE A 123 -12.66 -11.21 0.31
N VAL A 124 -11.48 -11.83 0.26
CA VAL A 124 -10.76 -12.30 1.43
C VAL A 124 -9.39 -11.64 1.43
N ASN A 125 -9.04 -11.01 2.55
CA ASN A 125 -7.74 -10.44 2.81
C ASN A 125 -7.03 -11.28 3.88
N PRO A 126 -6.13 -12.21 3.47
CA PRO A 126 -5.41 -13.05 4.43
C PRO A 126 -4.46 -12.27 5.34
N PHE A 127 -4.20 -10.99 5.04
CA PHE A 127 -3.26 -10.12 5.75
C PHE A 127 -3.96 -9.03 6.57
N LEU A 128 -5.27 -9.14 6.84
CA LEU A 128 -6.06 -8.08 7.46
C LEU A 128 -5.47 -7.61 8.81
N GLN A 129 -5.21 -8.55 9.73
CA GLN A 129 -4.64 -8.22 11.04
C GLN A 129 -3.23 -7.64 10.93
N GLU A 130 -2.38 -8.20 10.08
CA GLU A 130 -1.05 -7.64 9.81
C GLU A 130 -1.15 -6.20 9.29
N THR A 131 -2.07 -5.96 8.36
CA THR A 131 -2.30 -4.64 7.77
C THR A 131 -2.73 -3.63 8.83
N GLN A 132 -3.68 -3.98 9.71
CA GLN A 132 -4.12 -3.14 10.81
C GLN A 132 -2.97 -2.79 11.78
N MET A 133 -2.09 -3.74 12.06
CA MET A 133 -0.97 -3.55 12.99
C MET A 133 0.15 -2.71 12.40
N CYS A 134 0.54 -2.97 11.16
CA CYS A 134 1.67 -2.32 10.55
C CYS A 134 1.34 -0.95 9.95
N PHE A 135 0.10 -0.76 9.51
CA PHE A 135 -0.36 0.46 8.84
C PHE A 135 -1.58 1.06 9.55
N PRO A 136 -1.53 1.31 10.88
CA PRO A 136 -2.72 1.71 11.64
C PRO A 136 -3.28 3.05 11.17
N LYS A 137 -2.41 4.01 10.78
CA LYS A 137 -2.85 5.32 10.28
C LYS A 137 -3.53 5.20 8.93
N GLU A 138 -2.92 4.43 8.02
CA GLU A 138 -3.46 4.16 6.69
C GLU A 138 -4.79 3.40 6.78
N TYR A 139 -4.90 2.49 7.74
CA TYR A 139 -6.12 1.73 7.99
C TYR A 139 -7.28 2.60 8.49
N GLU A 140 -7.02 3.58 9.36
CA GLU A 140 -8.05 4.55 9.77
C GLU A 140 -8.55 5.41 8.59
N ILE A 141 -7.65 5.85 7.71
CA ILE A 141 -8.03 6.56 6.48
C ILE A 141 -8.87 5.65 5.57
N ALA A 142 -8.45 4.40 5.41
CA ALA A 142 -9.16 3.41 4.61
C ALA A 142 -10.55 3.09 5.18
N ARG A 143 -10.71 3.07 6.51
CA ARG A 143 -12.02 2.88 7.15
C ARG A 143 -12.97 4.04 6.86
N SER A 144 -12.50 5.27 7.00
CA SER A 144 -13.28 6.46 6.65
C SER A 144 -13.64 6.48 5.14
N ALA A 145 -12.71 6.02 4.29
CA ALA A 145 -12.96 5.84 2.87
C ALA A 145 -14.09 4.82 2.61
N ALA A 146 -14.05 3.67 3.27
CA ALA A 146 -15.04 2.61 3.15
C ALA A 146 -16.44 3.07 3.59
N GLU A 147 -16.55 3.88 4.64
CA GLU A 147 -17.81 4.51 5.06
C GLU A 147 -18.37 5.44 3.97
N ALA A 148 -17.51 6.25 3.35
CA ALA A 148 -17.90 7.15 2.27
C ALA A 148 -18.36 6.37 1.02
N ILE A 149 -17.66 5.29 0.66
CA ILE A 149 -18.03 4.38 -0.43
C ILE A 149 -19.38 3.72 -0.14
N SER A 150 -19.54 3.15 1.06
CA SER A 150 -20.77 2.48 1.49
C SER A 150 -21.97 3.42 1.40
N SER A 151 -21.83 4.63 1.94
CA SER A 151 -22.87 5.66 1.93
C SER A 151 -23.21 6.14 0.51
N ARG A 152 -22.21 6.28 -0.37
CA ARG A 152 -22.41 6.81 -1.72
C ARG A 152 -23.06 5.80 -2.67
N PHE A 153 -22.64 4.54 -2.59
CA PHE A 153 -23.07 3.51 -3.53
C PHE A 153 -24.15 2.57 -3.01
N GLY A 154 -24.51 2.69 -1.72
CA GLY A 154 -25.53 1.86 -1.08
C GLY A 154 -25.10 0.40 -0.92
N ILE A 155 -23.81 0.18 -0.66
CA ILE A 155 -23.20 -1.15 -0.52
C ILE A 155 -22.59 -1.31 0.88
N THR A 156 -22.34 -2.55 1.29
CA THR A 156 -21.52 -2.84 2.48
C THR A 156 -20.10 -3.09 2.03
N VAL A 157 -19.15 -2.32 2.55
CA VAL A 157 -17.72 -2.54 2.33
C VAL A 157 -17.17 -3.38 3.49
N PRO A 158 -16.69 -4.62 3.26
CA PRO A 158 -16.19 -5.49 4.31
C PRO A 158 -14.79 -5.06 4.79
N GLU A 159 -14.41 -5.50 5.99
CA GLU A 159 -13.10 -5.21 6.62
C GLU A 159 -11.91 -5.63 5.73
N ASP A 160 -12.05 -6.73 4.98
CA ASP A 160 -11.07 -7.21 4.01
C ASP A 160 -10.74 -6.14 2.95
N GLU A 161 -11.76 -5.44 2.45
CA GLU A 161 -11.60 -4.35 1.47
C GLU A 161 -10.96 -3.11 2.13
N ILE A 162 -11.27 -2.84 3.41
CA ILE A 162 -10.59 -1.79 4.19
C ILE A 162 -9.09 -2.08 4.26
N GLY A 163 -8.71 -3.34 4.45
CA GLY A 163 -7.30 -3.75 4.41
C GLY A 163 -6.63 -3.48 3.05
N PHE A 164 -7.30 -3.79 1.93
CA PHE A 164 -6.73 -3.47 0.61
C PHE A 164 -6.67 -1.97 0.33
N LEU A 165 -7.68 -1.21 0.74
CA LEU A 165 -7.66 0.25 0.68
C LEU A 165 -6.49 0.84 1.48
N ALA A 166 -6.15 0.25 2.64
CA ALA A 166 -5.00 0.68 3.43
C ALA A 166 -3.67 0.51 2.67
N PHE A 167 -3.51 -0.54 1.84
CA PHE A 167 -2.35 -0.67 0.96
C PHE A 167 -2.29 0.42 -0.10
N HIS A 168 -3.43 0.79 -0.70
CA HIS A 168 -3.48 1.92 -1.63
C HIS A 168 -3.10 3.24 -0.97
N VAL A 169 -3.53 3.45 0.29
CA VAL A 169 -3.14 4.62 1.09
C VAL A 169 -1.63 4.59 1.39
N HIS A 170 -1.08 3.46 1.82
CA HIS A 170 0.35 3.33 2.08
C HIS A 170 1.20 3.56 0.82
N SER A 171 0.77 3.01 -0.32
CA SER A 171 1.40 3.22 -1.62
C SER A 171 1.30 4.68 -2.10
N ALA A 172 0.34 5.45 -1.59
CA ALA A 172 0.21 6.87 -1.88
C ALA A 172 1.29 7.73 -1.19
N VAL A 173 1.79 7.29 -0.02
CA VAL A 173 2.75 8.06 0.80
C VAL A 173 4.16 7.47 0.79
N SER A 174 4.33 6.32 0.14
CA SER A 174 5.60 5.64 -0.05
C SER A 174 5.89 5.47 -1.55
N ASP A 175 7.13 5.10 -1.89
CA ASP A 175 7.46 4.67 -3.26
C ASP A 175 7.28 3.16 -3.46
N VAL A 176 6.53 2.52 -2.56
CA VAL A 176 6.26 1.08 -2.57
C VAL A 176 4.94 0.82 -3.29
N SER A 177 4.93 -0.11 -4.24
CA SER A 177 3.71 -0.49 -4.96
C SER A 177 2.81 -1.41 -4.12
N VAL A 178 1.50 -1.35 -4.33
CA VAL A 178 0.53 -2.27 -3.70
C VAL A 178 0.90 -3.74 -3.95
N GLY A 179 1.30 -4.08 -5.18
CA GLY A 179 1.73 -5.44 -5.52
C GLY A 179 2.93 -5.91 -4.70
N HIS A 180 3.88 -5.01 -4.41
CA HIS A 180 5.00 -5.32 -3.53
C HIS A 180 4.55 -5.52 -2.07
N LEU A 181 3.63 -4.69 -1.55
CA LEU A 181 3.07 -4.87 -0.19
C LEU A 181 2.35 -6.21 -0.04
N VAL A 182 1.56 -6.60 -1.04
CA VAL A 182 0.88 -7.91 -1.08
C VAL A 182 1.90 -9.04 -1.12
N LYS A 183 2.95 -8.92 -1.94
CA LYS A 183 4.04 -9.91 -2.00
C LYS A 183 4.73 -10.06 -0.66
N MET A 184 5.08 -8.95 0.00
CA MET A 184 5.73 -8.97 1.32
C MET A 184 4.82 -9.63 2.36
N SER A 185 3.53 -9.24 2.42
CA SER A 185 2.58 -9.82 3.38
C SER A 185 2.36 -11.31 3.14
N SER A 186 2.33 -11.74 1.87
CA SER A 186 2.25 -13.17 1.50
C SER A 186 3.45 -13.95 2.02
N LEU A 187 4.65 -13.40 1.83
CA LEU A 187 5.88 -14.02 2.31
C LEU A 187 5.92 -14.07 3.84
N VAL A 188 5.48 -13.01 4.54
CA VAL A 188 5.35 -13.04 6.01
C VAL A 188 4.40 -14.16 6.45
N GLY A 189 3.25 -14.31 5.78
CA GLY A 189 2.30 -15.39 6.05
C GLY A 189 2.94 -16.78 5.94
N GLU A 190 3.66 -17.04 4.85
CA GLU A 190 4.38 -18.30 4.62
C GLU A 190 5.43 -18.57 5.70
N LEU A 191 6.21 -17.56 6.07
CA LEU A 191 7.22 -17.67 7.13
C LEU A 191 6.57 -17.99 8.49
N VAL A 192 5.45 -17.33 8.82
CA VAL A 192 4.73 -17.60 10.06
C VAL A 192 4.17 -19.01 10.06
N GLU A 193 3.58 -19.47 8.95
CA GLU A 193 3.08 -20.85 8.82
C GLU A 193 4.21 -21.86 9.05
N ARG A 194 5.40 -21.62 8.47
CA ARG A 194 6.55 -22.49 8.67
C ARG A 194 7.05 -22.53 10.12
N VAL A 195 6.96 -21.41 10.84
CA VAL A 195 7.28 -21.33 12.28
C VAL A 195 6.25 -22.09 13.11
N GLU A 196 4.95 -21.90 12.83
CA GLU A 196 3.85 -22.61 13.50
C GLU A 196 3.98 -24.13 13.33
N GLU A 197 4.30 -24.59 12.12
CA GLU A 197 4.58 -26.00 11.82
C GLU A 197 5.76 -26.54 12.62
N SER A 198 6.86 -25.78 12.69
CA SER A 198 8.07 -26.18 13.45
C SER A 198 7.81 -26.30 14.95
N LEU A 199 6.96 -25.42 15.48
CA LEU A 199 6.55 -25.43 16.90
C LEU A 199 5.45 -26.45 17.19
N GLY A 200 4.70 -26.88 16.18
CA GLY A 200 3.51 -27.72 16.36
C GLY A 200 2.35 -26.97 17.02
N VAL A 201 2.29 -25.64 16.91
CA VAL A 201 1.25 -24.79 17.52
C VAL A 201 0.71 -23.79 16.51
N ARG A 202 -0.58 -23.44 16.62
CA ARG A 202 -1.15 -22.27 15.93
C ARG A 202 -1.18 -21.10 16.89
N LEU A 203 -0.52 -20.01 16.54
CA LEU A 203 -0.49 -18.81 17.37
C LEU A 203 -1.80 -18.04 17.18
N SER A 204 -2.45 -17.69 18.29
CA SER A 204 -3.59 -16.79 18.24
C SER A 204 -3.16 -15.47 17.61
N ARG A 205 -3.91 -14.99 16.63
CA ARG A 205 -3.56 -13.80 15.87
C ARG A 205 -3.61 -12.51 16.70
N ASP A 206 -4.38 -12.53 17.78
CA ASP A 206 -4.47 -11.42 18.74
C ASP A 206 -3.41 -11.53 19.86
N SER A 207 -2.57 -12.58 19.85
CA SER A 207 -1.54 -12.78 20.87
C SER A 207 -0.33 -11.90 20.65
N MET A 208 0.26 -11.42 21.74
CA MET A 208 1.51 -10.63 21.69
C MET A 208 2.66 -11.37 21.00
N ASP A 209 2.69 -12.70 21.04
CA ASP A 209 3.74 -13.49 20.39
C ASP A 209 3.58 -13.51 18.88
N TYR A 210 2.35 -13.66 18.36
CA TYR A 210 2.06 -13.53 16.92
C TYR A 210 2.42 -12.13 16.40
N ILE A 211 1.95 -11.09 17.10
CA ILE A 211 2.20 -9.68 16.73
C ILE A 211 3.70 -9.41 16.62
N ARG A 212 4.47 -9.86 17.61
CA ARG A 212 5.93 -9.70 17.62
C ARG A 212 6.60 -10.47 16.49
N LEU A 213 6.21 -11.73 16.27
CA LEU A 213 6.76 -12.55 15.19
C LEU A 213 6.58 -11.87 13.82
N VAL A 214 5.35 -11.49 13.49
CA VAL A 214 5.01 -10.77 12.24
C VAL A 214 5.83 -9.50 12.10
N THR A 215 5.92 -8.68 13.16
CA THR A 215 6.68 -7.42 13.17
C THR A 215 8.17 -7.65 12.86
N HIS A 216 8.78 -8.65 13.50
CA HIS A 216 10.21 -8.95 13.32
C HIS A 216 10.51 -9.56 11.96
N LEU A 217 9.65 -10.46 11.45
CA LEU A 217 9.79 -11.03 10.11
C LEU A 217 9.64 -9.95 9.03
N ARG A 218 8.62 -9.09 9.11
CA ARG A 218 8.47 -7.96 8.19
C ARG A 218 9.69 -7.04 8.22
N SER A 219 10.18 -6.71 9.41
CA SER A 219 11.38 -5.87 9.55
C SER A 219 12.63 -6.52 8.93
N ALA A 220 12.77 -7.84 9.02
CA ALA A 220 13.87 -8.57 8.39
C ALA A 220 13.73 -8.55 6.86
N LEU A 221 12.53 -8.82 6.32
CA LEU A 221 12.24 -8.72 4.89
C LEU A 221 12.55 -7.33 4.34
N ASP A 222 12.11 -6.26 5.02
CA ASP A 222 12.36 -4.88 4.60
C ASP A 222 13.86 -4.56 4.54
N ARG A 223 14.66 -5.07 5.49
CA ARG A 223 16.11 -4.88 5.49
C ARG A 223 16.77 -5.65 4.36
N ILE A 224 16.42 -6.93 4.19
CA ILE A 224 16.95 -7.80 3.14
C ILE A 224 16.65 -7.20 1.76
N ALA A 225 15.40 -6.77 1.52
CA ALA A 225 14.99 -6.12 0.27
C ALA A 225 15.74 -4.80 0.00
N GLN A 226 16.24 -4.12 1.04
CA GLN A 226 17.04 -2.91 0.93
C GLN A 226 18.55 -3.17 0.89
N GLY A 227 18.99 -4.44 0.91
CA GLY A 227 20.41 -4.81 1.01
C GLY A 227 21.06 -4.36 2.33
N LYS A 228 20.25 -4.15 3.38
CA LYS A 228 20.70 -3.79 4.72
C LYS A 228 20.77 -5.05 5.58
N ALA A 229 21.68 -5.06 6.54
CA ALA A 229 21.78 -6.10 7.55
C ALA A 229 22.01 -5.48 8.93
N VAL A 230 21.55 -6.15 9.98
CA VAL A 230 21.89 -5.81 11.37
C VAL A 230 23.11 -6.62 11.80
N PRO A 231 24.29 -6.00 11.99
CA PRO A 231 25.50 -6.73 12.36
C PRO A 231 25.28 -7.60 13.60
N ASN A 232 25.61 -8.88 13.51
CA ASN A 232 25.40 -9.82 14.60
C ASN A 232 26.72 -10.47 15.04
N PRO A 233 27.32 -10.02 16.16
CA PRO A 233 28.61 -10.55 16.59
C PRO A 233 28.52 -11.98 17.19
N PHE A 234 27.32 -12.55 17.36
CA PHE A 234 27.10 -13.81 18.08
C PHE A 234 26.76 -15.00 17.16
N MET A 235 26.94 -14.89 15.84
CA MET A 235 26.58 -15.93 14.87
C MET A 235 27.11 -17.32 15.20
N ARG A 236 28.37 -17.42 15.66
CA ARG A 236 29.01 -18.70 16.02
C ARG A 236 28.40 -19.36 17.25
N GLU A 237 27.80 -18.57 18.14
CA GLU A 237 27.15 -19.06 19.35
C GLU A 237 25.73 -19.58 19.04
N PHE A 238 25.04 -18.96 18.07
CA PHE A 238 23.74 -19.45 17.61
C PHE A 238 23.78 -20.83 16.99
N GLU A 239 24.76 -21.09 16.12
CA GLU A 239 24.91 -22.40 15.47
C GLU A 239 25.11 -23.54 16.48
N LYS A 240 25.80 -23.27 17.60
CA LYS A 240 26.15 -24.28 18.61
C LYS A 240 25.13 -24.41 19.73
N THR A 241 24.68 -23.28 20.28
CA THR A 241 23.85 -23.24 21.49
C THR A 241 22.35 -23.28 21.16
N TYR A 242 21.94 -22.67 20.04
CA TYR A 242 20.55 -22.49 19.65
C TYR A 242 20.26 -23.21 18.32
N ARG A 243 20.71 -24.47 18.24
CA ARG A 243 20.73 -25.24 16.98
C ARG A 243 19.34 -25.38 16.34
N ARG A 244 18.28 -25.56 17.13
CA ARG A 244 16.91 -25.74 16.60
C ARG A 244 16.40 -24.46 15.96
N GLU A 245 16.59 -23.35 16.66
CA GLU A 245 16.24 -22.00 16.23
C GLU A 245 17.07 -21.61 15.01
N TYR A 246 18.36 -21.94 15.00
CA TYR A 246 19.25 -21.69 13.87
C TYR A 246 18.82 -22.45 12.63
N LEU A 247 18.53 -23.75 12.74
CA LEU A 247 18.04 -24.54 11.60
C LEU A 247 16.74 -23.97 11.04
N LEU A 248 15.79 -23.62 11.90
CA LEU A 248 14.55 -22.98 11.45
C LEU A 248 14.82 -21.62 10.80
N ALA A 249 15.66 -20.77 11.40
CA ALA A 249 16.02 -19.47 10.84
C ALA A 249 16.69 -19.60 9.47
N SER A 250 17.56 -20.60 9.27
CA SER A 250 18.16 -20.91 7.98
C SER A 250 17.11 -21.33 6.96
N GLU A 251 16.17 -22.20 7.32
CA GLU A 251 15.05 -22.59 6.44
C GLU A 251 14.18 -21.39 6.07
N LEU A 252 13.87 -20.51 7.02
CA LEU A 252 13.18 -19.24 6.74
C LEU A 252 14.01 -18.37 5.79
N GLY A 253 15.33 -18.35 5.95
CA GLY A 253 16.25 -17.66 5.04
C GLY A 253 16.15 -18.15 3.59
N GLU A 254 16.03 -19.46 3.37
CA GLU A 254 15.83 -20.03 2.03
C GLU A 254 14.47 -19.62 1.43
N ILE A 255 13.38 -19.67 2.23
CA ILE A 255 12.06 -19.19 1.79
C ILE A 255 12.11 -17.71 1.39
N ILE A 256 12.82 -16.89 2.18
CA ILE A 256 13.02 -15.47 1.86
C ILE A 256 13.84 -15.29 0.58
N HIS A 257 14.89 -16.09 0.39
CA HIS A 257 15.72 -16.07 -0.81
C HIS A 257 14.89 -16.37 -2.05
N ASP A 258 14.09 -17.44 -2.02
CA ASP A 258 13.22 -17.83 -3.13
C ASP A 258 12.13 -16.78 -3.39
N GLY A 259 11.58 -16.19 -2.33
CA GLY A 259 10.54 -15.17 -2.42
C GLY A 259 11.04 -13.82 -2.95
N LEU A 260 12.23 -13.37 -2.54
CA LEU A 260 12.77 -12.04 -2.90
C LEU A 260 13.74 -12.07 -4.09
N GLY A 261 14.40 -13.21 -4.33
CA GLY A 261 15.55 -13.30 -5.23
C GLY A 261 16.84 -12.69 -4.65
N GLU A 262 16.82 -12.30 -3.38
CA GLU A 262 17.94 -11.66 -2.69
C GLU A 262 18.65 -12.66 -1.79
N LYS A 263 19.98 -12.53 -1.65
CA LYS A 263 20.73 -13.37 -0.70
C LYS A 263 20.47 -12.89 0.72
N VAL A 264 20.02 -13.78 1.60
CA VAL A 264 19.85 -13.46 3.01
C VAL A 264 21.21 -13.39 3.71
N PRO A 265 21.58 -12.26 4.35
CA PRO A 265 22.81 -12.15 5.13
C PRO A 265 22.77 -13.06 6.36
N GLU A 266 23.92 -13.64 6.73
CA GLU A 266 24.04 -14.43 7.97
C GLU A 266 23.58 -13.66 9.21
N ASP A 267 23.88 -12.37 9.26
CA ASP A 267 23.43 -11.44 10.28
C ASP A 267 21.90 -11.43 10.50
N GLU A 268 21.12 -11.53 9.42
CA GLU A 268 19.65 -11.59 9.46
C GLU A 268 19.16 -12.98 9.90
N ILE A 269 19.89 -14.05 9.56
CA ILE A 269 19.64 -15.39 10.15
C ILE A 269 19.78 -15.30 11.67
N GLY A 270 20.87 -14.69 12.18
CA GLY A 270 21.06 -14.49 13.62
C GLY A 270 19.98 -13.62 14.26
N TYR A 271 19.51 -12.58 13.56
CA TYR A 271 18.36 -11.79 14.01
C TYR A 271 17.10 -12.63 14.19
N MET A 272 16.77 -13.48 13.21
CA MET A 272 15.64 -14.39 13.29
C MET A 272 15.80 -15.40 14.45
N VAL A 273 17.00 -15.95 14.66
CA VAL A 273 17.27 -16.86 15.80
C VAL A 273 16.88 -16.24 17.13
N MET A 274 17.25 -14.99 17.38
CA MET A 274 16.93 -14.31 18.64
C MET A 274 15.42 -14.22 18.89
N HIS A 275 14.64 -13.99 17.82
CA HIS A 275 13.18 -13.89 17.91
C HIS A 275 12.50 -15.26 18.02
N LEU A 276 13.03 -16.26 17.33
CA LEU A 276 12.54 -17.64 17.41
C LEU A 276 12.80 -18.25 18.79
N TYR A 277 13.97 -18.01 19.39
CA TYR A 277 14.32 -18.55 20.71
C TYR A 277 13.23 -18.29 21.77
N ARG A 278 12.66 -17.08 21.78
CA ARG A 278 11.58 -16.74 22.70
C ARG A 278 10.30 -17.58 22.48
N LEU A 279 9.98 -17.89 21.23
CA LEU A 279 8.84 -18.75 20.89
C LEU A 279 9.12 -20.20 21.28
N PHE A 280 10.34 -20.69 21.03
CA PHE A 280 10.74 -22.04 21.45
C PHE A 280 10.68 -22.19 22.97
N LEU A 281 11.12 -21.21 23.75
CA LEU A 281 10.98 -21.23 25.21
C LEU A 281 9.51 -21.35 25.68
N THR A 282 8.58 -20.78 24.92
CA THR A 282 7.17 -20.69 25.32
C THR A 282 6.37 -21.91 24.85
N TYR A 283 6.65 -22.40 23.64
CA TYR A 283 5.79 -23.35 22.93
C TYR A 283 6.49 -24.67 22.59
N ALA A 284 7.82 -24.74 22.60
CA ALA A 284 8.49 -25.99 22.22
C ALA A 284 8.32 -27.04 23.34
N PRO A 285 8.09 -28.32 22.99
CA PRO A 285 8.12 -29.39 23.97
C PRO A 285 9.52 -29.47 24.62
N PRO A 286 9.60 -29.78 25.92
CA PRO A 286 10.88 -29.92 26.62
C PRO A 286 11.74 -30.98 25.93
N GLN A 287 13.04 -30.70 25.78
CA GLN A 287 13.97 -31.65 25.20
C GLN A 287 13.97 -32.90 26.07
N ARG A 288 13.67 -34.07 25.48
CA ARG A 288 14.11 -35.34 26.07
C ARG A 288 15.62 -35.37 25.86
N GLU A 289 16.38 -35.13 26.93
CA GLU A 289 17.80 -35.44 26.96
C GLU A 289 17.95 -36.91 26.56
N SER A 290 18.63 -37.14 25.43
CA SER A 290 19.06 -38.46 24.97
C SER A 290 20.55 -38.60 25.16
#